data_AF-A0A8S3HLE0-F1
#
_entry.id   AF-A0A8S3HLE0-F1
#
_cell.length_a   1.000
_cell.length_b   1.000
_cell.length_c   1.000
_cell.angle_alpha   90.00
_cell.angle_beta   90.00
_cell.angle_gamma   90.00
#
_symmetry.space_group_name_H-M   'P 1'
#
loop_
_entity.id
_entity.type
_entity.pdbx_description
1 polymer ?
#
loop_
_entity_poly.entity_id
_entity_poly.type
_entity_poly.pdbx_seq_one_letter_code
_entity_poly.pdbx_strand_id
1 'polypeptide(L)'
;APRLLQAVAKDDLIPILSPFAKSYRGEPVPALFLTLFICECGILIADLDKLTALLSMFFLLCYGFVNLACALQTILKAPSWRPRFRFYHWILSLMGVLLCISIMFIASWYFALVAMVIAIVIYKFIEYKGAEKEWGDGIRGLSMSAARYALFRVDEAPPHTKNWRPQLLAFLNVQRNDEDESYALRHPRVLNFLYQLKAGISILSINA
;
A
#
# COMPACT_ATOMS: atom_id res chain seq x y z
N ALA A 1 -11.10 23.03 1.82
CA ALA A 1 -11.43 21.95 0.86
C ALA A 1 -10.74 22.10 -0.52
N PRO A 2 -10.86 23.21 -1.27
CA PRO A 2 -10.41 23.25 -2.68
C PRO A 2 -8.87 23.15 -2.83
N ARG A 3 -8.10 23.72 -1.90
CA ARG A 3 -6.64 23.58 -1.86
C ARG A 3 -6.17 22.15 -1.58
N LEU A 4 -6.89 21.41 -0.72
CA LEU A 4 -6.59 19.99 -0.46
C LEU A 4 -6.84 19.15 -1.71
N LEU A 5 -7.99 19.37 -2.38
CA LEU A 5 -8.31 18.70 -3.63
C LEU A 5 -7.26 18.99 -4.72
N GLN A 6 -6.82 20.24 -4.82
CA GLN A 6 -5.77 20.62 -5.75
C GLN A 6 -4.44 19.92 -5.42
N ALA A 7 -4.06 19.81 -4.15
CA ALA A 7 -2.83 19.14 -3.75
C ALA A 7 -2.85 17.66 -4.17
N VAL A 8 -3.96 16.96 -3.86
CA VAL A 8 -4.16 15.56 -4.26
C VAL A 8 -4.17 15.39 -5.78
N ALA A 9 -4.78 16.33 -6.52
CA ALA A 9 -4.80 16.30 -7.98
C ALA A 9 -3.41 16.51 -8.61
N LYS A 10 -2.50 17.24 -7.93
CA LYS A 10 -1.11 17.44 -8.38
C LYS A 10 -0.24 16.21 -8.17
N ASP A 11 -0.57 15.35 -7.22
CA ASP A 11 0.17 14.10 -6.97
C ASP A 11 -0.02 13.07 -8.11
N ASP A 12 -0.97 13.31 -9.02
CA ASP A 12 -1.22 12.50 -10.24
C ASP A 12 -1.37 11.00 -9.94
N LEU A 13 -2.05 10.71 -8.81
CA LEU A 13 -2.40 9.35 -8.37
C LEU A 13 -3.75 8.91 -8.95
N ILE A 14 -4.67 9.86 -9.18
CA ILE A 14 -6.03 9.60 -9.64
C ILE A 14 -6.25 10.43 -10.92
N PRO A 15 -6.20 9.80 -12.12
CA PRO A 15 -6.29 10.52 -13.39
C PRO A 15 -7.56 11.36 -13.56
N ILE A 16 -8.67 10.90 -12.96
CA ILE A 16 -9.97 11.59 -12.96
C ILE A 16 -9.89 12.96 -12.27
N LEU A 17 -8.95 13.14 -11.32
CA LEU A 17 -8.78 14.39 -10.59
C LEU A 17 -7.86 15.40 -11.30
N SER A 18 -7.20 15.01 -12.39
CA SER A 18 -6.24 15.87 -13.12
C SER A 18 -6.78 17.26 -13.52
N PRO A 19 -8.07 17.47 -13.88
CA PRO A 19 -8.57 18.81 -14.19
C PRO A 19 -8.53 19.77 -12.99
N PHE A 20 -8.59 19.25 -11.76
CA PHE A 20 -8.60 20.03 -10.53
C PHE A 20 -7.19 20.47 -10.07
N ALA A 21 -6.12 19.98 -10.72
CA ALA A 21 -4.75 20.43 -10.43
C ALA A 21 -4.48 21.86 -10.93
N LYS A 22 -5.24 22.33 -11.93
CA LYS A 22 -5.06 23.63 -12.57
C LYS A 22 -5.24 24.78 -11.58
N SER A 23 -4.35 25.77 -11.67
CA SER A 23 -4.38 26.98 -10.86
C SER A 23 -4.38 28.20 -11.76
N TYR A 24 -5.20 29.19 -11.42
CA TYR A 24 -5.18 30.50 -12.06
C TYR A 24 -4.75 31.53 -11.01
N ARG A 25 -3.60 32.17 -11.21
CA ARG A 25 -3.03 33.15 -10.25
C ARG A 25 -2.90 32.62 -8.81
N GLY A 26 -2.56 31.34 -8.65
CA GLY A 26 -2.43 30.69 -7.34
C GLY A 26 -3.74 30.15 -6.76
N GLU A 27 -4.89 30.42 -7.38
CA GLU A 27 -6.19 29.94 -6.91
C GLU A 27 -6.69 28.72 -7.70
N PRO A 28 -7.18 27.66 -7.03
CA PRO A 28 -7.68 26.45 -7.68
C PRO A 28 -9.14 26.61 -8.12
N VAL A 29 -9.37 27.40 -9.16
CA VAL A 29 -10.73 27.73 -9.66
C VAL A 29 -11.59 26.50 -9.95
N PRO A 30 -11.11 25.44 -10.64
CA PRO A 30 -11.93 24.25 -10.90
C PRO A 30 -12.33 23.51 -9.62
N ALA A 31 -11.41 23.39 -8.66
CA ALA A 31 -11.70 22.78 -7.37
C ALA A 31 -12.69 23.62 -6.55
N LEU A 32 -12.60 24.95 -6.66
CA LEU A 32 -13.53 25.87 -6.00
C LEU A 32 -14.96 25.65 -6.48
N PHE A 33 -15.19 25.58 -7.80
CA PHE A 33 -16.50 25.28 -8.36
C PHE A 33 -17.07 23.95 -7.89
N LEU A 34 -16.23 22.90 -7.82
CA LEU A 34 -16.67 21.61 -7.29
C LEU A 34 -17.09 21.72 -5.82
N THR A 35 -16.29 22.42 -4.99
CA THR A 35 -16.63 22.59 -3.57
C THR A 35 -17.90 23.42 -3.39
N LEU A 36 -18.11 24.44 -4.21
CA LEU A 36 -19.33 25.25 -4.20
C LEU A 36 -20.54 24.38 -4.55
N PHE A 37 -20.44 23.57 -5.60
CA PHE A 37 -21.50 22.66 -6.00
C PHE A 37 -21.86 21.65 -4.90
N ILE A 38 -20.87 21.04 -4.25
CA ILE A 38 -21.11 20.10 -3.13
C ILE A 38 -21.77 20.80 -1.95
N CYS A 39 -21.31 22.01 -1.60
CA CYS A 39 -21.92 22.80 -0.53
C CYS A 39 -23.37 23.19 -0.85
N GLU A 40 -23.65 23.59 -2.08
CA GLU A 40 -24.99 23.95 -2.54
C GLU A 40 -25.95 22.75 -2.42
N CYS A 41 -25.52 21.56 -2.87
CA CYS A 41 -26.27 20.33 -2.67
C CYS A 41 -26.56 20.06 -1.18
N GLY A 42 -25.60 20.35 -0.29
CA GLY A 42 -25.79 20.24 1.15
C GLY A 42 -26.84 21.22 1.68
N ILE A 43 -26.79 22.48 1.25
CA ILE A 43 -27.75 23.54 1.64
C ILE A 43 -29.17 23.16 1.18
N LEU A 44 -29.33 22.63 -0.03
CA LEU A 44 -30.62 22.22 -0.58
C LEU A 44 -31.31 21.09 0.19
N ILE A 45 -30.56 20.25 0.93
CA ILE A 45 -31.15 19.22 1.81
C ILE A 45 -31.94 19.87 2.95
N ALA A 46 -31.55 21.10 3.37
CA ALA A 46 -32.21 21.90 4.41
C ALA A 46 -32.48 21.17 5.75
N ASP A 47 -31.70 20.13 6.06
CA ASP A 47 -31.81 19.30 7.27
C ASP A 47 -30.43 19.23 7.95
N LEU A 48 -30.28 20.02 9.01
CA LEU A 48 -29.02 20.16 9.74
C LEU A 48 -28.61 18.86 10.44
N ASP A 49 -29.57 18.08 10.92
CA ASP A 49 -29.29 16.85 11.67
C ASP A 49 -28.71 15.78 10.74
N LYS A 50 -29.29 15.62 9.55
CA LYS A 50 -28.76 14.72 8.52
C LYS A 50 -27.37 15.14 8.04
N LEU A 51 -27.15 16.44 7.81
CA LEU A 51 -25.84 16.96 7.40
C LEU A 51 -24.77 16.71 8.47
N THR A 52 -25.11 16.96 9.74
CA THR A 52 -24.19 16.79 10.87
C THR A 52 -23.78 15.33 11.02
N ALA A 53 -24.73 14.39 10.91
CA ALA A 53 -24.43 12.97 10.92
C ALA A 53 -23.52 12.56 9.77
N LEU A 54 -23.79 13.04 8.55
CA LEU A 54 -22.99 12.76 7.36
C LEU A 54 -21.55 13.28 7.49
N LEU A 55 -21.37 14.53 7.93
CA LEU A 55 -20.04 15.12 8.13
C LEU A 55 -19.26 14.35 9.20
N SER A 56 -19.92 13.98 10.31
CA SER A 56 -19.31 13.20 11.38
C SER A 56 -18.77 11.86 10.88
N MET A 57 -19.50 11.18 9.97
CA MET A 57 -19.02 9.94 9.34
C MET A 57 -17.73 10.15 8.55
N PHE A 58 -17.64 11.21 7.74
CA PHE A 58 -16.43 11.50 6.97
C PHE A 58 -15.23 11.82 7.87
N PHE A 59 -15.44 12.57 8.96
CA PHE A 59 -14.37 12.87 9.92
C PHE A 59 -13.92 11.62 10.69
N LEU A 60 -14.85 10.80 11.17
CA LEU A 60 -14.53 9.54 11.85
C LEU A 60 -13.77 8.58 10.94
N LEU A 61 -14.15 8.50 9.66
CA LEU A 61 -13.44 7.69 8.66
C LEU A 61 -11.99 8.19 8.48
N CYS A 62 -11.80 9.50 8.36
CA CYS A 62 -10.47 10.10 8.24
C CYS A 62 -9.60 9.82 9.48
N TYR A 63 -10.14 10.04 10.69
CA TYR A 63 -9.44 9.74 11.94
C TYR A 63 -9.14 8.24 12.10
N GLY A 64 -10.08 7.38 11.68
CA GLY A 64 -9.88 5.94 11.62
C GLY A 64 -8.70 5.56 10.73
N PHE A 65 -8.61 6.12 9.51
CA PHE A 65 -7.50 5.81 8.60
C PHE A 65 -6.15 6.33 9.07
N VAL A 66 -6.09 7.54 9.64
CA VAL A 66 -4.83 8.07 10.20
C VAL A 66 -4.33 7.17 11.32
N ASN A 67 -5.22 6.76 12.23
CA ASN A 67 -4.88 5.84 13.31
C ASN A 67 -4.47 4.45 12.79
N LEU A 68 -5.20 3.92 11.80
CA LEU A 68 -4.88 2.62 11.20
C LEU A 68 -3.52 2.65 10.52
N ALA A 69 -3.22 3.69 9.75
CA ALA A 69 -1.94 3.87 9.08
C ALA A 69 -0.78 3.92 10.09
N CYS A 70 -0.91 4.71 11.16
CA CYS A 70 0.08 4.80 12.23
C CYS A 70 0.33 3.43 12.90
N ALA A 71 -0.74 2.71 13.24
CA ALA A 71 -0.63 1.39 13.87
C ALA A 71 0.05 0.38 12.93
N LEU A 72 -0.40 0.29 11.68
CA LEU A 72 0.14 -0.63 10.69
C LEU A 72 1.61 -0.36 10.38
N GLN A 73 2.01 0.90 10.20
CA GLN A 73 3.41 1.25 9.94
C GLN A 73 4.33 0.87 11.09
N THR A 74 3.87 0.98 12.34
CA THR A 74 4.63 0.52 13.51
C THR A 74 4.71 -1.00 13.59
N ILE A 75 3.59 -1.71 13.40
CA ILE A 75 3.52 -3.18 13.48
C ILE A 75 4.33 -3.83 12.36
N LEU A 76 4.20 -3.31 11.15
CA LEU A 76 4.90 -3.81 9.96
C LEU A 76 6.37 -3.39 9.90
N LYS A 77 6.82 -2.55 10.84
CA LYS A 77 8.15 -1.93 10.87
C LYS A 77 8.50 -1.33 9.51
N ALA A 78 7.67 -0.38 9.07
CA ALA A 78 7.90 0.30 7.80
C ALA A 78 9.27 1.01 7.81
N PRO A 79 10.10 0.87 6.76
CA PRO A 79 11.51 1.31 6.81
C PRO A 79 11.71 2.79 7.19
N SER A 80 10.83 3.67 6.68
CA SER A 80 10.91 5.12 6.94
C SER A 80 10.13 5.57 8.18
N TRP A 81 9.49 4.68 8.92
CA TRP A 81 8.62 5.05 10.05
C TRP A 81 9.39 5.10 11.37
N ARG A 82 9.61 6.31 11.90
CA ARG A 82 10.35 6.56 13.16
C ARG A 82 9.67 7.64 14.01
N PRO A 83 8.54 7.33 14.68
CA PRO A 83 7.83 8.31 15.50
C PRO A 83 8.69 8.75 16.68
N ARG A 84 9.04 10.04 16.74
CA ARG A 84 9.88 10.63 17.81
C ARG A 84 9.06 11.14 19.01
N PHE A 85 7.74 11.09 18.92
CA PHE A 85 6.86 11.61 19.97
C PHE A 85 6.85 10.66 21.18
N ARG A 86 7.11 11.22 22.38
CA ARG A 86 7.32 10.45 23.62
C ARG A 86 6.13 9.59 24.04
N PHE A 87 4.90 10.06 23.83
CA PHE A 87 3.68 9.37 24.28
C PHE A 87 3.00 8.55 23.17
N TYR A 88 3.68 8.35 22.05
CA TYR A 88 3.15 7.54 20.96
C TYR A 88 3.29 6.05 21.29
N HIS A 89 2.20 5.29 21.16
CA HIS A 89 2.21 3.83 21.22
C HIS A 89 1.22 3.24 20.21
N TRP A 90 1.57 2.15 19.54
CA TRP A 90 0.73 1.53 18.51
C TRP A 90 -0.63 1.06 19.04
N ILE A 91 -0.69 0.60 20.30
CA ILE A 91 -1.94 0.21 20.97
C ILE A 91 -2.90 1.39 21.08
N LEU A 92 -2.41 2.58 21.44
CA LEU A 92 -3.26 3.79 21.53
C LEU A 92 -3.88 4.11 20.16
N SER A 93 -3.11 3.93 19.10
CA SER A 93 -3.59 4.13 17.74
C SER A 93 -4.63 3.09 17.35
N LEU A 94 -4.43 1.80 17.66
CA LEU A 94 -5.45 0.75 17.45
C LEU A 94 -6.73 1.00 18.26
N MET A 95 -6.61 1.45 19.51
CA MET A 95 -7.77 1.86 20.31
C MET A 95 -8.53 3.00 19.63
N GLY A 96 -7.82 3.97 19.05
CA GLY A 96 -8.41 5.04 18.25
C GLY A 96 -9.19 4.52 17.03
N VAL A 97 -8.64 3.56 16.29
CA VAL A 97 -9.34 2.90 15.18
C VAL A 97 -10.62 2.22 15.66
N LEU A 98 -10.52 1.40 16.71
CA LEU A 98 -11.66 0.68 17.28
C LEU A 98 -12.76 1.64 17.71
N LEU A 99 -12.39 2.74 18.39
CA LEU A 99 -13.33 3.76 18.83
C LEU A 99 -14.02 4.45 17.65
N CYS A 100 -13.27 4.83 16.61
CA CYS A 100 -13.84 5.45 15.41
C CYS A 100 -14.86 4.53 14.74
N ILE A 101 -14.49 3.27 14.51
CA ILE A 101 -15.38 2.27 13.90
C ILE A 101 -16.61 2.05 14.78
N SER A 102 -16.44 1.90 16.09
CA SER A 102 -17.56 1.69 17.02
C SER A 102 -18.56 2.84 16.97
N ILE A 103 -18.08 4.10 17.01
CA ILE A 103 -18.95 5.28 16.92
C ILE A 103 -19.66 5.33 15.56
N MET A 104 -18.98 5.01 14.46
CA MET A 104 -19.61 4.96 13.13
C MET A 104 -20.75 3.92 13.10
N PHE A 105 -20.55 2.72 13.63
CA PHE A 105 -21.59 1.69 13.68
C PHE A 105 -22.76 2.07 14.60
N ILE A 106 -22.49 2.70 15.75
CA ILE A 106 -23.53 3.20 16.67
C ILE A 106 -24.37 4.29 16.00
N ALA A 107 -23.74 5.21 15.27
CA ALA A 107 -24.45 6.31 14.62
C ALA A 107 -25.27 5.84 13.41
N SER A 108 -24.70 5.02 12.52
CA SER A 108 -25.45 4.34 11.46
C SER A 108 -24.62 3.23 10.83
N TRP A 109 -25.01 1.99 11.11
CA TRP A 109 -24.35 0.81 10.57
C TRP A 109 -24.38 0.73 9.03
N TYR A 110 -25.47 1.17 8.39
CA TYR A 110 -25.60 1.14 6.93
C TYR A 110 -24.63 2.12 6.26
N PHE A 111 -24.60 3.37 6.69
CA PHE A 111 -23.66 4.36 6.15
C PHE A 111 -22.20 3.99 6.47
N ALA A 112 -21.94 3.40 7.63
CA ALA A 112 -20.60 2.91 7.99
C ALA A 112 -20.10 1.82 7.03
N LEU A 113 -20.94 0.82 6.70
CA LEU A 113 -20.58 -0.22 5.74
C LEU A 113 -20.31 0.35 4.34
N VAL A 114 -21.20 1.22 3.86
CA VAL A 114 -21.04 1.87 2.55
C VAL A 114 -19.74 2.69 2.50
N ALA A 115 -19.46 3.48 3.53
CA ALA A 115 -18.24 4.29 3.62
C ALA A 115 -16.97 3.42 3.64
N MET A 116 -16.97 2.32 4.40
CA MET A 116 -15.84 1.39 4.42
C MET A 116 -15.60 0.73 3.06
N VAL A 117 -16.66 0.27 2.38
CA VAL A 117 -16.54 -0.33 1.05
C VAL A 117 -15.97 0.68 0.05
N ILE A 118 -16.52 1.90 0.01
CA ILE A 118 -16.02 2.97 -0.86
C ILE A 118 -14.55 3.24 -0.59
N ALA A 119 -14.16 3.32 0.67
CA ALA A 119 -12.77 3.60 1.03
C ALA A 119 -11.81 2.46 0.66
N ILE A 120 -12.21 1.20 0.80
CA ILE A 120 -11.44 0.03 0.35
C ILE A 120 -11.27 0.06 -1.17
N VAL A 121 -12.34 0.36 -1.91
CA VAL A 121 -12.29 0.47 -3.37
C VAL A 121 -11.34 1.58 -3.81
N ILE A 122 -11.43 2.77 -3.20
CA ILE A 122 -10.52 3.88 -3.48
C ILE A 122 -9.07 3.51 -3.16
N TYR A 123 -8.82 2.90 -1.99
CA TYR A 123 -7.48 2.47 -1.60
C TYR A 123 -6.88 1.48 -2.62
N LYS A 124 -7.64 0.45 -3.00
CA LYS A 124 -7.19 -0.54 -3.99
C LYS A 124 -7.01 0.04 -5.39
N PHE A 125 -7.87 0.99 -5.77
CA PHE A 125 -7.72 1.70 -7.04
C PHE A 125 -6.43 2.50 -7.10
N ILE A 126 -6.10 3.25 -6.03
CA ILE A 126 -4.84 4.02 -5.93
C ILE A 126 -3.65 3.07 -5.92
N GLU A 127 -3.70 1.98 -5.17
CA GLU A 127 -2.63 0.97 -5.11
C GLU A 127 -2.33 0.38 -6.51
N TYR A 128 -3.39 0.02 -7.25
CA TYR A 128 -3.26 -0.50 -8.61
C TYR A 128 -2.68 0.53 -9.58
N LYS A 129 -3.19 1.77 -9.59
CA LYS A 129 -2.71 2.83 -10.48
C LYS A 129 -1.29 3.28 -10.15
N GLY A 130 -0.92 3.29 -8.87
CA GLY A 130 0.45 3.53 -8.43
C GLY A 130 1.41 2.46 -8.95
N ALA A 131 1.03 1.19 -8.83
CA ALA A 131 1.84 0.08 -9.34
C ALA A 131 1.98 0.10 -10.87
N GLU A 132 0.91 0.42 -11.61
CA GLU A 132 0.93 0.57 -13.07
C GLU A 132 1.86 1.70 -13.51
N LYS A 133 1.88 2.83 -12.78
CA LYS A 133 2.75 3.97 -13.06
C LYS A 133 4.23 3.70 -12.76
N GLU A 134 4.54 2.99 -11.68
CA GLU A 134 5.92 2.67 -11.29
C GLU A 134 6.55 1.57 -12.15
N TRP A 135 5.77 0.55 -12.52
CA TRP A 135 6.28 -0.69 -13.12
C TRP A 135 5.74 -1.00 -14.52
N GLY A 136 4.85 -0.17 -15.06
CA GLY A 136 4.28 -0.30 -16.41
C GLY A 136 3.10 -1.29 -16.52
N ASP A 137 2.98 -2.25 -15.60
CA ASP A 137 1.87 -3.20 -15.50
C ASP A 137 1.37 -3.24 -14.05
N GLY A 138 0.07 -3.01 -13.83
CA GLY A 138 -0.50 -2.90 -12.49
C GLY A 138 -0.39 -4.18 -11.65
N ILE A 139 -0.67 -5.36 -12.23
CA ILE A 139 -0.66 -6.62 -11.45
C ILE A 139 0.78 -7.05 -11.16
N ARG A 140 1.65 -7.03 -12.18
CA ARG A 140 3.06 -7.34 -11.99
C ARG A 140 3.73 -6.31 -11.08
N GLY A 141 3.37 -5.04 -11.22
CA GLY A 141 3.85 -3.94 -10.38
C GLY A 141 3.50 -4.14 -8.90
N LEU A 142 2.28 -4.58 -8.58
CA LEU A 142 1.89 -4.90 -7.21
C LEU A 142 2.80 -5.98 -6.60
N SER A 143 3.06 -7.05 -7.36
CA SER A 143 3.95 -8.12 -6.90
C SER A 143 5.40 -7.66 -6.71
N MET A 144 5.89 -6.78 -7.59
CA MET A 144 7.24 -6.24 -7.55
C MET A 144 7.41 -5.24 -6.39
N SER A 145 6.42 -4.37 -6.16
CA SER A 145 6.39 -3.47 -5.01
C SER A 145 6.36 -4.23 -3.69
N ALA A 146 5.56 -5.31 -3.61
CA ALA A 146 5.54 -6.18 -2.43
C ALA A 146 6.90 -6.88 -2.19
N ALA A 147 7.53 -7.39 -3.26
CA ALA A 147 8.86 -8.00 -3.19
C ALA A 147 9.93 -6.98 -2.74
N ARG A 148 9.92 -5.77 -3.31
CA ARG A 148 10.84 -4.68 -2.93
C ARG A 148 10.68 -4.28 -1.46
N TYR A 149 9.44 -4.13 -0.99
CA TYR A 149 9.16 -3.83 0.42
C TYR A 149 9.67 -4.94 1.35
N ALA A 150 9.46 -6.21 0.98
CA ALA A 150 9.95 -7.34 1.75
C ALA A 150 11.49 -7.37 1.81
N LEU A 151 12.18 -7.08 0.70
CA LEU A 151 13.65 -7.04 0.64
C LEU A 151 14.23 -5.94 1.53
N PHE A 152 13.71 -4.71 1.46
CA PHE A 152 14.18 -3.63 2.34
C PHE A 152 13.99 -3.95 3.83
N ARG A 153 12.90 -4.65 4.17
CA ARG A 153 12.66 -5.06 5.55
C ARG A 153 13.65 -6.14 6.04
N VAL A 154 14.15 -6.98 5.14
CA VAL A 154 15.17 -7.99 5.48
C VAL A 154 16.53 -7.33 5.73
N ASP A 155 16.85 -6.27 5.00
CA ASP A 155 18.12 -5.53 5.14
C ASP A 155 18.26 -4.86 6.53
N GLU A 156 17.16 -4.38 7.11
CA GLU A 156 17.17 -3.80 8.46
C GLU A 156 17.25 -4.85 9.60
N ALA A 157 17.05 -6.14 9.29
CA ALA A 157 17.08 -7.20 10.30
C ALA A 157 18.52 -7.57 10.68
N PRO A 158 18.80 -7.98 11.94
CA PRO A 158 20.13 -8.39 12.33
C PRO A 158 20.61 -9.57 11.45
N PRO A 159 21.84 -9.50 10.89
CA PRO A 159 22.30 -10.45 9.87
C PRO A 159 22.49 -11.88 10.37
N HIS A 160 22.58 -12.08 11.68
CA HIS A 160 22.88 -13.39 12.28
C HIS A 160 21.61 -13.97 12.90
N THR A 161 21.02 -14.96 12.25
CA THR A 161 19.94 -15.74 12.84
C THR A 161 20.54 -16.70 13.87
N LYS A 162 19.97 -16.74 15.09
CA LYS A 162 20.36 -17.76 16.10
C LYS A 162 20.11 -19.19 15.62
N ASN A 163 19.18 -19.36 14.68
CA ASN A 163 18.87 -20.62 14.02
C ASN A 163 19.55 -20.67 12.66
N TRP A 164 20.38 -21.67 12.41
CA TRP A 164 21.00 -21.89 11.12
C TRP A 164 19.94 -22.31 10.08
N ARG A 165 19.92 -21.63 8.93
CA ARG A 165 19.13 -22.01 7.75
C ARG A 165 20.02 -21.94 6.51
N PRO A 166 20.37 -23.07 5.88
CA PRO A 166 21.28 -23.08 4.75
C PRO A 166 20.68 -22.35 3.55
N GLN A 167 21.37 -21.31 3.07
CA GLN A 167 21.15 -20.69 1.77
C GLN A 167 22.21 -21.25 0.82
N LEU A 168 21.77 -22.01 -0.17
CA LEU A 168 22.66 -22.78 -1.05
C LEU A 168 22.90 -21.98 -2.34
N LEU A 169 24.17 -21.74 -2.65
CA LEU A 169 24.64 -21.28 -3.94
C LEU A 169 25.28 -22.47 -4.66
N ALA A 170 24.71 -22.87 -5.79
CA ALA A 170 25.19 -23.99 -6.58
C ALA A 170 25.93 -23.50 -7.81
N PHE A 171 27.19 -23.89 -7.93
CA PHE A 171 28.00 -23.68 -9.13
C PHE A 171 27.84 -24.89 -10.04
N LEU A 172 27.32 -24.65 -11.24
CA LEU A 172 27.14 -25.69 -12.24
C LEU A 172 28.12 -25.46 -13.37
N ASN A 173 28.90 -26.49 -13.71
CA ASN A 173 29.77 -26.43 -14.88
C ASN A 173 28.97 -26.83 -16.11
N VAL A 174 28.80 -25.88 -17.01
CA VAL A 174 28.25 -26.10 -18.34
C VAL A 174 29.38 -26.47 -19.29
N GLN A 175 29.24 -27.60 -19.99
CA GLN A 175 30.17 -28.03 -21.01
C GLN A 175 29.51 -27.89 -22.38
N ARG A 176 30.24 -27.35 -23.35
CA ARG A 176 29.81 -27.31 -24.75
C ARG A 176 30.03 -28.70 -25.35
N ASN A 177 28.99 -29.25 -25.97
CA ASN A 177 29.11 -30.44 -26.80
C ASN A 177 29.49 -29.99 -28.22
N ASP A 178 30.65 -30.45 -28.70
CA ASP A 178 31.19 -30.04 -30.00
C ASP A 178 30.44 -30.66 -31.19
N GLU A 179 29.69 -31.74 -30.97
CA GLU A 179 28.92 -32.43 -32.02
C GLU A 179 27.58 -31.76 -32.34
N ASP A 180 26.92 -31.18 -31.33
CA ASP A 180 25.55 -30.61 -31.43
C ASP A 180 25.48 -29.09 -31.18
N GLU A 181 26.63 -28.43 -30.95
CA GLU A 181 26.76 -27.05 -30.45
C GLU A 181 25.87 -26.73 -29.21
N SER A 182 25.44 -27.76 -28.48
CA SER A 182 24.55 -27.63 -27.36
C SER A 182 25.32 -27.52 -26.04
N TYR A 183 24.73 -26.80 -25.10
CA TYR A 183 25.29 -26.63 -23.76
C TYR A 183 24.65 -27.64 -22.81
N ALA A 184 25.45 -28.56 -22.27
CA ALA A 184 24.99 -29.58 -21.33
C ALA A 184 25.64 -29.42 -19.95
N LEU A 185 24.86 -29.67 -18.90
CA LEU A 185 25.36 -29.69 -17.53
C LEU A 185 26.23 -30.93 -17.33
N ARG A 186 27.46 -30.75 -16.84
CA ARG A 186 28.37 -31.87 -16.55
C ARG A 186 27.81 -32.83 -15.48
N HIS A 187 27.07 -32.28 -14.51
CA HIS A 187 26.51 -33.04 -13.39
C HIS A 187 25.04 -32.65 -13.09
N PRO A 188 24.06 -33.15 -13.86
CA PRO A 188 22.65 -32.80 -13.67
C PRO A 188 22.06 -33.31 -12.33
N ARG A 189 22.63 -34.37 -11.75
CA ARG A 189 22.19 -34.94 -10.47
C ARG A 189 22.33 -33.98 -9.29
N VAL A 190 23.23 -33.00 -9.39
CA VAL A 190 23.43 -31.97 -8.35
C VAL A 190 22.16 -31.14 -8.16
N LEU A 191 21.43 -30.82 -9.24
CA LEU A 191 20.15 -30.10 -9.16
C LEU A 191 19.09 -30.90 -8.40
N ASN A 192 18.98 -32.21 -8.67
CA ASN A 192 18.03 -33.08 -7.98
C ASN A 192 18.34 -33.19 -6.48
N PHE A 193 19.63 -33.30 -6.13
CA PHE A 193 20.06 -33.31 -4.73
C PHE A 193 19.73 -31.98 -4.03
N LEU A 194 20.03 -30.84 -4.66
CA LEU A 194 19.74 -29.53 -4.10
C LEU A 194 18.23 -29.29 -3.94
N TYR A 195 17.43 -29.77 -4.88
CA TYR A 195 15.97 -29.73 -4.80
C TYR A 195 15.45 -30.56 -3.62
N GLN A 196 15.94 -31.79 -3.45
CA GLN A 196 15.57 -32.67 -2.33
C GLN A 196 16.02 -32.09 -0.98
N LEU A 197 17.26 -31.59 -0.90
CA LEU A 197 17.83 -31.02 0.32
C LEU A 197 17.04 -29.80 0.81
N LYS A 198 16.45 -29.04 -0.11
CA LYS A 198 15.71 -27.81 0.18
C LYS A 198 14.20 -27.99 0.26
N ALA A 199 13.65 -29.03 -0.37
CA ALA A 199 12.22 -29.31 -0.47
C ALA A 199 11.38 -28.09 -0.93
N GLY A 200 11.98 -27.15 -1.69
CA GLY A 200 11.33 -25.92 -2.15
C GLY A 200 11.19 -24.78 -1.12
N ILE A 201 11.81 -24.87 0.06
CA ILE A 201 11.52 -23.97 1.19
C ILE A 201 12.43 -22.72 1.26
N SER A 202 13.62 -22.72 0.64
CA SER A 202 14.57 -21.59 0.74
C SER A 202 15.16 -21.12 -0.60
N ILE A 203 15.94 -20.05 -0.59
CA ILE A 203 16.47 -19.39 -1.81
C ILE A 203 17.60 -20.23 -2.42
N LEU A 204 17.42 -20.75 -3.64
CA LEU A 204 18.45 -21.46 -4.42
C LEU A 204 18.93 -20.52 -5.52
N SER A 205 20.22 -20.16 -5.50
CA SER A 205 20.83 -19.45 -6.62
C SER A 205 21.68 -20.44 -7.42
N ILE A 206 21.50 -20.44 -8.73
CA ILE A 206 22.25 -21.27 -9.68
C ILE A 206 23.10 -20.33 -10.51
N ASN A 207 24.41 -20.52 -10.49
CA ASN A 207 25.34 -19.82 -11.37
C ASN A 207 25.92 -20.85 -12.35
N ALA A 208 25.80 -20.60 -13.65
CA ALA A 208 26.07 -21.53 -14.75
C ALA A 208 27.03 -20.90 -15.76
#